data_AF-A0A7G9RDU2-F1
#
_entry.id   AF-A0A7G9RDU2-F1
#
_cell.length_a   1.000
_cell.length_b   1.000
_cell.length_c   1.000
_cell.angle_alpha   90.00
_cell.angle_beta   90.00
_cell.angle_gamma   90.00
#
_symmetry.space_group_name_H-M   'P 1'
#
loop_
_entity.id
_entity.type
_entity.pdbx_description
1 polymer ?
#
loop_
_entity_poly.entity_id
_entity_poly.type
_entity_poly.pdbx_seq_one_letter_code
_entity_poly.pdbx_strand_id
1 'polypeptide(L)'
;MYLFPHTSTGRRALWLLLPVLLYPLYWSVLRLIPDSWRAVSIGAGIVIIGLAVASLVTAGIAVVRDRERSVLLIVVASLTFLLVVAFALGEALGGH
;
A
#
# COMPACT_ATOMS: atom_id res chain seq x y z
N MET A 1 12.83 15.91 13.30
CA MET A 1 12.03 14.90 12.58
C MET A 1 12.61 13.54 12.92
N TYR A 2 11.77 12.57 13.27
CA TYR A 2 12.22 11.23 13.62
C TYR A 2 12.20 10.32 12.39
N LEU A 3 13.14 9.38 12.32
CA LEU A 3 13.22 8.45 11.20
C LEU A 3 12.09 7.41 11.26
N PHE A 4 11.88 6.80 12.43
CA PHE A 4 10.85 5.78 12.66
C PHE A 4 9.62 6.33 13.39
N PRO A 5 8.42 5.73 13.19
CA PRO A 5 7.22 6.12 13.93
C PRO A 5 7.36 5.83 15.43
N HIS A 6 7.04 6.82 16.26
CA HIS A 6 7.17 6.73 17.72
C HIS A 6 5.85 6.30 18.39
N THR A 7 4.70 6.67 17.81
CA THR A 7 3.39 6.29 18.32
C THR A 7 3.04 4.83 18.01
N SER A 8 2.15 4.25 18.82
CA SER A 8 1.59 2.92 18.56
C SER A 8 0.81 2.89 17.24
N THR A 9 0.07 3.96 16.95
CA THR A 9 -0.71 4.15 15.72
C THR A 9 0.20 4.25 14.50
N GLY A 10 1.27 5.05 14.56
CA GLY A 10 2.25 5.17 13.49
C GLY A 10 2.98 3.85 13.19
N ARG A 11 3.29 3.05 14.22
CA ARG A 11 3.86 1.70 14.05
C ARG A 11 2.87 0.75 13.39
N ARG A 12 1.60 0.76 13.79
CA ARG A 12 0.54 -0.04 13.14
C ARG A 12 0.34 0.36 11.67
N ALA A 13 0.32 1.66 11.37
CA ALA A 13 0.22 2.16 10.01
C ALA A 13 1.40 1.68 9.15
N LEU A 14 2.63 1.74 9.67
CA LEU A 14 3.82 1.23 8.99
C LEU A 14 3.71 -0.27 8.69
N TRP A 15 3.26 -1.06 9.67
CA TRP A 15 3.04 -2.50 9.50
C TRP A 15 1.99 -2.83 8.45
N LEU A 16 0.94 -2.01 8.33
CA LEU A 16 -0.10 -2.18 7.31
C LEU A 16 0.36 -1.72 5.92
N LEU A 17 1.29 -0.77 5.85
CA LEU A 17 1.84 -0.28 4.58
C LEU A 17 2.88 -1.23 3.99
N LEU A 18 3.59 -2.01 4.82
CA LEU A 18 4.64 -2.94 4.39
C LEU A 18 4.16 -3.96 3.32
N PRO A 19 3.05 -4.69 3.53
CA PRO A 19 2.56 -5.67 2.55
C PRO A 19 2.19 -5.03 1.22
N VAL A 20 1.61 -3.83 1.26
CA VAL A 20 1.21 -3.07 0.07
C VAL A 20 2.43 -2.67 -0.75
N LEU A 21 3.50 -2.27 -0.07
CA LEU A 21 4.77 -1.88 -0.71
C LEU A 21 5.54 -3.08 -1.27
N LEU A 22 5.35 -4.26 -0.68
CA LEU A 22 5.90 -5.52 -1.18
C LEU A 22 5.09 -6.13 -2.34
N TYR A 23 3.86 -5.66 -2.58
CA TYR A 23 3.01 -6.22 -3.63
C TYR A 23 3.57 -6.12 -5.06
N PRO A 24 4.18 -5.01 -5.51
CA PRO A 24 4.79 -4.95 -6.85
C PRO A 24 5.92 -5.97 -7.03
N LEU A 25 6.66 -6.26 -5.95
CA LEU A 25 7.68 -7.31 -5.94
C LEU A 25 7.03 -8.69 -6.05
N TYR A 26 5.90 -8.90 -5.38
CA TYR A 26 5.09 -10.12 -5.50
C TYR A 26 4.46 -10.28 -6.89
N TRP A 27 4.01 -9.19 -7.52
CA TRP A 27 3.49 -9.19 -8.88
C TRP A 27 4.51 -9.69 -9.91
N SER A 28 5.78 -9.35 -9.70
CA SER A 28 6.88 -9.85 -10.53
C SER A 28 7.03 -11.38 -10.42
N VAL A 29 6.74 -11.96 -9.26
CA VAL A 29 6.69 -13.41 -9.04
C VAL A 29 5.41 -14.03 -9.61
N LEU A 30 4.27 -13.34 -9.51
CA LEU A 30 2.99 -13.79 -10.07
C LEU A 30 3.01 -13.88 -11.62
N ARG A 31 3.82 -13.07 -12.32
CA ARG A 31 4.00 -13.20 -13.78
C ARG A 31 4.60 -14.53 -14.22
N LEU A 32 5.22 -15.28 -13.31
CA LEU A 32 5.74 -16.63 -13.58
C LEU A 32 4.67 -17.72 -13.39
N ILE A 33 3.48 -17.37 -12.92
CA ILE A 33 2.39 -18.32 -12.63
C ILE A 33 1.51 -18.48 -13.88
N PRO A 34 1.14 -19.73 -14.25
CA PRO A 34 0.33 -20.01 -15.43
C PRO A 34 -1.05 -19.33 -15.41
N ASP A 35 -1.57 -19.00 -16.59
CA ASP A 35 -2.84 -18.28 -16.82
C ASP A 35 -4.06 -18.88 -16.11
N SER A 36 -4.02 -20.17 -15.75
CA SER A 36 -5.06 -20.84 -14.96
C SER A 36 -5.28 -20.23 -13.57
N TRP A 37 -4.37 -19.37 -13.10
CA TRP A 37 -4.44 -18.68 -11.81
C TRP A 37 -4.83 -17.20 -11.91
N ARG A 38 -5.21 -16.71 -13.10
CA ARG A 38 -5.61 -15.31 -13.32
C ARG A 38 -6.69 -14.82 -12.35
N ALA A 39 -7.69 -15.65 -12.04
CA ALA A 39 -8.75 -15.31 -11.10
C ALA A 39 -8.23 -15.06 -9.67
N VAL A 40 -7.21 -15.82 -9.24
CA VAL A 40 -6.55 -15.65 -7.94
C VAL A 40 -5.73 -14.35 -7.92
N SER A 41 -5.09 -14.00 -9.05
CA SER A 41 -4.35 -12.75 -9.20
C SER A 41 -5.23 -11.51 -9.10
N ILE A 42 -6.41 -11.54 -9.73
CA ILE A 42 -7.40 -10.46 -9.66
C ILE A 42 -7.93 -10.32 -8.22
N GLY A 43 -8.27 -11.44 -7.58
CA GLY A 43 -8.71 -11.44 -6.18
C GLY A 43 -7.65 -10.86 -5.22
N ALA A 44 -6.38 -11.22 -5.40
CA ALA A 44 -5.27 -10.67 -4.62
C ALA A 44 -5.11 -9.14 -4.83
N GLY A 45 -5.30 -8.66 -6.07
CA GLY A 45 -5.27 -7.23 -6.38
C GLY A 45 -6.34 -6.44 -5.62
N ILE A 46 -7.59 -6.92 -5.62
CA ILE A 46 -8.70 -6.29 -4.89
C ILE A 46 -8.40 -6.20 -3.39
N VAL A 47 -7.93 -7.30 -2.79
CA VAL A 47 -7.58 -7.35 -1.37
C VAL A 47 -6.50 -6.32 -1.04
N ILE A 48 -5.49 -6.18 -1.90
CA ILE A 48 -4.36 -5.28 -1.66
C ILE A 48 -4.74 -3.82 -1.85
N ILE A 49 -5.63 -3.49 -2.80
CA ILE A 49 -6.21 -2.15 -2.91
C ILE A 49 -6.99 -1.81 -1.63
N GLY A 50 -7.81 -2.73 -1.13
CA GLY A 50 -8.52 -2.55 0.13
C GLY A 50 -7.56 -2.32 1.32
N LEU A 51 -6.49 -3.10 1.39
CA LEU A 51 -5.45 -2.96 2.41
C LEU A 51 -4.70 -1.63 2.30
N ALA A 52 -4.41 -1.19 1.06
CA ALA A 52 -3.78 0.09 0.78
C ALA A 52 -4.63 1.26 1.26
N VAL A 53 -5.92 1.28 0.95
CA VAL A 53 -6.85 2.32 1.41
C VAL A 53 -6.92 2.33 2.94
N ALA A 54 -7.09 1.18 3.59
CA ALA A 54 -7.13 1.08 5.04
C ALA A 54 -5.82 1.57 5.69
N SER A 55 -4.68 1.20 5.11
CA SER A 55 -3.35 1.62 5.58
C SER A 55 -3.13 3.14 5.45
N LEU A 56 -3.57 3.75 4.36
CA LEU A 56 -3.50 5.20 4.13
C LEU A 56 -4.39 5.97 5.09
N VAL A 57 -5.61 5.48 5.34
CA VAL A 57 -6.51 6.07 6.35
C VAL A 57 -5.86 6.02 7.73
N THR A 58 -5.29 4.87 8.10
CA THR A 58 -4.61 4.69 9.39
C THR A 58 -3.38 5.59 9.53
N ALA A 59 -2.60 5.74 8.45
CA ALA A 59 -1.46 6.65 8.39
C ALA A 59 -1.91 8.12 8.50
N GLY A 60 -2.98 8.50 7.80
CA GLY A 60 -3.58 9.84 7.90
C GLY A 60 -4.03 10.16 9.32
N ILE A 61 -4.65 9.21 10.02
CA ILE A 61 -5.01 9.35 11.43
C ILE A 61 -3.76 9.56 12.30
N ALA A 62 -2.71 8.75 12.11
CA ALA A 62 -1.47 8.91 12.89
C ALA A 62 -0.81 10.28 12.66
N VAL A 63 -0.81 10.79 11.44
CA VAL A 63 -0.21 12.09 11.11
C VAL A 63 -1.06 13.26 11.62
N VAL A 64 -2.37 13.21 11.43
CA VAL A 64 -3.28 14.33 11.76
C VAL A 64 -3.65 14.35 13.24
N ARG A 65 -4.06 13.19 13.79
CA ARG A 65 -4.55 13.09 15.17
C ARG A 65 -3.41 12.99 16.18
N ASP A 66 -2.44 12.11 15.91
CA ASP A 66 -1.34 11.86 16.85
C ASP A 66 -0.13 12.76 16.59
N ARG A 67 -0.23 13.67 15.61
CA ARG A 67 0.84 14.59 15.16
C ARG A 67 2.16 13.86 14.87
N GLU A 68 2.08 12.61 14.41
CA GLU A 68 3.26 11.82 14.06
C GLU A 68 3.99 12.48 12.88
N ARG A 69 5.26 12.85 13.10
CA ARG A 69 6.14 13.46 12.08
C ARG A 69 7.28 12.53 11.67
N SER A 70 6.98 11.24 11.58
CA SER A 70 7.92 10.22 11.12
C SER A 70 8.13 10.32 9.61
N VAL A 71 9.38 10.56 9.21
CA VAL A 71 9.75 10.70 7.79
C VAL A 71 9.47 9.40 7.05
N LEU A 72 9.81 8.24 7.65
CA LEU A 72 9.55 6.94 7.04
C LEU A 72 8.06 6.73 6.80
N LEU A 73 7.20 7.02 7.78
CA LEU A 73 5.76 6.84 7.63
C LEU A 73 5.20 7.71 6.51
N ILE A 74 5.63 8.97 6.43
CA ILE A 74 5.19 9.91 5.39
C ILE A 74 5.66 9.43 4.01
N VAL A 75 6.94 9.09 3.85
CA VAL A 75 7.50 8.61 2.58
C VAL A 75 6.80 7.33 2.11
N VAL A 76 6.63 6.36 3.00
CA VAL A 76 5.95 5.09 2.72
C VAL A 76 4.49 5.34 2.34
N ALA A 77 3.76 6.16 3.09
CA ALA A 77 2.38 6.49 2.77
C ALA A 77 2.26 7.22 1.42
N SER A 78 3.17 8.15 1.11
CA SER A 78 3.20 8.83 -0.19
C SER A 78 3.48 7.86 -1.33
N LEU A 79 4.45 6.95 -1.17
CA LEU A 79 4.72 5.91 -2.17
C LEU A 79 3.50 5.01 -2.38
N THR A 80 2.86 4.55 -1.31
CA THR A 80 1.64 3.74 -1.39
C THR A 80 0.51 4.50 -2.09
N PHE A 81 0.34 5.79 -1.80
CA PHE A 81 -0.66 6.63 -2.47
C PHE A 81 -0.38 6.72 -3.98
N LEU A 82 0.86 7.00 -4.39
CA LEU A 82 1.24 7.03 -5.79
C LEU A 82 0.99 5.69 -6.48
N LEU A 83 1.24 4.58 -5.77
CA LEU A 83 1.02 3.23 -6.29
C LEU A 83 -0.46 2.95 -6.53
N VAL A 84 -1.33 3.32 -5.59
CA VAL A 84 -2.79 3.22 -5.73
C VAL A 84 -3.29 4.09 -6.88
N VAL A 85 -2.81 5.33 -6.99
CA VAL A 85 -3.19 6.24 -8.09
C VAL A 85 -2.72 5.70 -9.43
N ALA A 86 -1.50 5.20 -9.54
CA ALA A 86 -0.97 4.60 -10.76
C ALA A 86 -1.77 3.35 -11.17
N PHE A 87 -2.14 2.49 -10.22
CA PHE A 87 -3.02 1.35 -10.47
C PHE A 87 -4.40 1.78 -10.95
N ALA A 88 -5.05 2.71 -10.24
CA ALA A 88 -6.37 3.20 -10.61
C ALA A 88 -6.38 3.86 -11.99
N LEU A 89 -5.33 4.63 -12.32
CA LEU A 89 -5.15 5.22 -13.65
C LEU A 89 -4.90 4.14 -14.71
N GLY A 90 -4.07 3.14 -14.42
CA GLY A 90 -3.81 2.02 -15.32
C GLY A 90 -5.09 1.27 -15.68
N GLU A 91 -5.92 0.95 -14.68
CA GLU A 91 -7.23 0.34 -14.87
C GLU A 91 -8.19 1.25 -15.66
N ALA A 92 -8.28 2.54 -15.29
CA ALA A 92 -9.17 3.50 -15.95
C ALA A 92 -8.82 3.75 -17.43
N LEU A 93 -7.54 3.63 -17.80
CA LEU A 93 -7.07 3.78 -19.18
C LEU A 93 -7.21 2.49 -20.01
N GLY A 94 -7.84 1.44 -19.49
CA GLY A 94 -8.06 0.18 -20.21
C GLY A 94 -6.95 -0.84 -20.02
N GLY A 95 -6.20 -0.78 -18.91
CA GLY A 95 -5.30 -1.86 -18.50
C GLY A 95 -6.08 -3.18 -18.40
N HIS A 96 -5.65 -4.17 -19.18
CA HIS A 96 -6.19 -5.52 -19.24
C HIS A 96 -5.19 -6.53 -18.65
#